data_AF-A0A3Q2V6B3-F1
#
_entry.id   AF-A0A3Q2V6B3-F1
#
_cell.length_a   1.000
_cell.length_b   1.000
_cell.length_c   1.000
_cell.angle_alpha   90.00
_cell.angle_beta   90.00
_cell.angle_gamma   90.00
#
_symmetry.space_group_name_H-M   'P 1'
#
loop_
_entity.id
_entity.type
_entity.pdbx_description
1 polymer ?
#
loop_
_entity_poly.entity_id
_entity_poly.type
_entity_poly.pdbx_seq_one_letter_code
_entity_poly.pdbx_strand_id
1 'polypeptide(L)'
;MSSALQQDVQAKPGACVTLQCEISTDEIISVLKWSRADLNTDGYVYFYRNKRFYENYQHPSFHGRVKLRDPEMKDGDVSLILKNVAFNDTGMYECHIAVRNPVRSKRAHTEISHFINLTVTGEFVELIKCKLTTSSALYDPVRTLSTCDLISVYSAGETHESVASHRLSPTCVMKVSGKLHTVRRRNSWYFLFLTP
;
A
#
# COMPACT_ATOMS: atom_id res chain seq x y z
N MET A 1 -25.52 -0.76 -22.24
CA MET A 1 -24.50 -1.43 -21.42
C MET A 1 -23.46 -0.37 -21.06
N SER A 2 -23.47 0.13 -19.83
CA SER A 2 -22.51 1.14 -19.39
C SER A 2 -21.31 0.42 -18.79
N SER A 3 -20.20 0.35 -19.52
CA SER A 3 -18.94 -0.13 -18.99
C SER A 3 -18.49 0.84 -17.92
N ALA A 4 -18.44 0.41 -16.65
CA ALA A 4 -17.78 1.18 -15.60
C ALA A 4 -16.34 1.47 -16.05
N LEU A 5 -15.94 2.74 -16.05
CA LEU A 5 -14.57 3.16 -16.31
C LEU A 5 -13.72 2.79 -15.10
N GLN A 6 -13.31 1.54 -15.01
CA GLN A 6 -12.35 1.07 -14.01
C GLN A 6 -10.94 1.46 -14.46
N GLN A 7 -10.22 2.23 -13.65
CA GLN A 7 -8.83 2.61 -13.90
C GLN A 7 -7.90 1.66 -13.15
N ASP A 8 -6.92 1.05 -13.84
CA ASP A 8 -5.87 0.26 -13.21
C ASP A 8 -4.56 1.07 -13.13
N VAL A 9 -4.00 1.17 -11.93
CA VAL A 9 -2.74 1.89 -11.65
C VAL A 9 -1.73 0.91 -11.08
N GLN A 10 -0.54 0.85 -11.67
CA GLN A 10 0.58 0.07 -11.14
C GLN A 10 1.63 0.98 -10.52
N ALA A 11 2.18 0.54 -9.39
CA ALA A 11 3.17 1.30 -8.64
C ALA A 11 4.22 0.40 -8.00
N LYS A 12 5.37 0.98 -7.72
CA LYS A 12 6.42 0.36 -6.90
C LYS A 12 6.35 0.89 -5.46
N PRO A 13 6.84 0.13 -4.48
CA PRO A 13 7.02 0.64 -3.11
C PRO A 13 7.82 1.95 -3.08
N GLY A 14 7.48 2.84 -2.16
CA GLY A 14 8.10 4.16 -1.99
C GLY A 14 7.67 5.21 -3.02
N ALA A 15 6.96 4.84 -4.08
CA ALA A 15 6.53 5.77 -5.13
C ALA A 15 5.50 6.80 -4.61
N CYS A 16 5.38 7.90 -5.35
CA CYS A 16 4.26 8.83 -5.25
C CYS A 16 3.35 8.61 -6.45
N VAL A 17 2.10 8.19 -6.21
CA VAL A 17 1.14 7.86 -7.26
C VAL A 17 0.00 8.86 -7.27
N THR A 18 -0.59 9.08 -8.44
CA THR A 18 -1.80 9.88 -8.60
C THR A 18 -2.94 8.97 -9.02
N LEU A 19 -3.97 8.87 -8.17
CA LEU A 19 -5.23 8.22 -8.49
C LEU A 19 -6.13 9.26 -9.15
N GLN A 20 -6.32 9.13 -10.46
CA GLN A 20 -6.99 10.15 -11.26
C GLN A 20 -8.50 10.07 -11.07
N CYS A 21 -9.13 11.20 -10.80
CA CYS A 21 -10.58 11.30 -10.69
C CYS A 21 -11.01 12.71 -11.08
N GLU A 22 -11.67 12.83 -12.22
CA GLU A 22 -12.09 14.11 -12.80
C GLU A 22 -13.58 14.03 -13.15
N ILE A 23 -14.33 15.09 -12.86
CA ILE A 23 -15.75 15.18 -13.23
C ILE A 23 -15.99 16.40 -14.11
N SER A 24 -16.79 16.21 -15.16
CA SER A 24 -17.23 17.32 -16.02
C SER A 24 -18.54 17.87 -15.49
N THR A 25 -18.49 18.96 -14.71
CA THR A 25 -19.68 19.62 -14.18
C THR A 25 -19.43 21.08 -13.84
N ASP A 26 -20.45 21.91 -14.01
CA ASP A 26 -20.47 23.29 -13.52
C ASP A 26 -21.04 23.39 -12.09
N GLU A 27 -21.39 22.25 -11.48
CA GLU A 27 -21.94 22.20 -10.13
C GLU A 27 -20.86 22.23 -9.04
N ILE A 28 -21.24 22.69 -7.85
CA ILE A 28 -20.29 22.83 -6.75
C ILE A 28 -20.10 21.47 -6.07
N ILE A 29 -18.84 21.03 -5.94
CA ILE A 29 -18.48 19.85 -5.14
C ILE A 29 -18.80 20.13 -3.68
N SER A 30 -19.79 19.44 -3.14
CA SER A 30 -20.27 19.60 -1.76
C SER A 30 -19.66 18.58 -0.80
N VAL A 31 -19.36 17.39 -1.31
CA VAL A 31 -18.69 16.29 -0.60
C VAL A 31 -17.75 15.59 -1.57
N LEU A 32 -16.55 15.25 -1.09
CA LEU A 32 -15.61 14.34 -1.74
C LEU A 32 -15.15 13.32 -0.71
N LYS A 33 -15.26 12.04 -1.04
CA LYS A 33 -14.74 10.92 -0.28
C LYS A 33 -13.82 10.12 -1.17
N TRP A 34 -12.62 9.85 -0.69
CA TRP A 34 -11.85 8.70 -1.13
C TRP A 34 -11.97 7.62 -0.08
N SER A 35 -12.40 6.43 -0.47
CA SER A 35 -12.59 5.28 0.40
C SER A 35 -11.98 4.02 -0.21
N ARG A 36 -11.77 3.00 0.62
CA ARG A 36 -11.52 1.63 0.16
C ARG A 36 -12.51 0.71 0.84
N ALA A 37 -13.04 -0.25 0.08
CA ALA A 37 -14.04 -1.18 0.58
C ALA A 37 -13.49 -2.17 1.63
N ASP A 38 -12.18 -2.42 1.66
CA ASP A 38 -11.53 -3.30 2.62
C ASP A 38 -11.19 -2.63 3.95
N LEU A 39 -11.35 -1.30 4.05
CA LEU A 39 -11.12 -0.50 5.26
C LEU A 39 -12.42 -0.07 5.96
N ASN A 40 -13.57 -0.63 5.57
CA ASN A 40 -14.95 -0.17 5.79
C ASN A 40 -15.35 0.36 7.18
N THR A 41 -14.54 0.20 8.24
CA THR A 41 -14.80 0.70 9.60
C THR A 41 -13.77 1.69 10.14
N ASP A 42 -12.62 1.83 9.49
CA ASP A 42 -11.44 2.44 10.11
C ASP A 42 -11.16 3.87 9.60
N GLY A 43 -12.01 4.37 8.70
CA GLY A 43 -11.99 5.75 8.21
C GLY A 43 -11.90 5.89 6.69
N TYR A 44 -11.87 7.14 6.22
CA TYR A 44 -11.70 7.47 4.81
C TYR A 44 -10.21 7.55 4.43
N VAL A 45 -9.89 7.34 3.16
CA VAL A 45 -8.58 7.70 2.62
C VAL A 45 -8.43 9.21 2.59
N TYR A 46 -9.47 9.93 2.14
CA TYR A 46 -9.54 11.39 2.15
C TYR A 46 -10.99 11.83 2.29
N PHE A 47 -11.27 12.81 3.15
CA PHE A 47 -12.64 13.32 3.32
C PHE A 47 -12.69 14.84 3.30
N TYR A 48 -13.52 15.36 2.42
CA TYR A 48 -13.78 16.79 2.27
C TYR A 48 -15.27 17.07 2.23
N ARG A 49 -15.69 18.07 3.01
CA ARG A 49 -17.08 18.55 3.06
C ARG A 49 -17.10 19.99 3.54
N ASN A 50 -18.12 20.77 3.15
CA ASN A 50 -18.31 22.14 3.64
C ASN A 50 -17.07 23.02 3.47
N LYS A 51 -16.36 22.86 2.35
CA LYS A 51 -15.13 23.61 2.02
C LYS A 51 -13.93 23.33 2.94
N ARG A 52 -13.88 22.15 3.58
CA ARG A 52 -12.82 21.77 4.50
C ARG A 52 -12.45 20.29 4.35
N PHE A 53 -11.16 20.01 4.47
CA PHE A 53 -10.63 18.66 4.69
C PHE A 53 -10.72 18.30 6.18
N TYR A 54 -11.05 17.04 6.48
CA TYR A 54 -11.21 16.54 7.84
C TYR A 54 -10.27 15.37 8.12
N GLU A 55 -9.12 15.67 8.69
CA GLU A 55 -8.08 14.69 9.03
C GLU A 55 -8.51 13.69 10.13
N ASN A 56 -9.45 14.09 11.00
CA ASN A 56 -9.96 13.26 12.09
C ASN A 56 -10.83 12.07 11.62
N TYR A 57 -11.29 12.08 10.36
CA TYR A 57 -12.00 10.95 9.76
C TYR A 57 -11.09 10.12 8.83
N GLN A 58 -9.81 10.47 8.74
CA GLN A 58 -8.87 9.77 7.89
C GLN A 58 -8.37 8.50 8.59
N HIS A 59 -8.28 7.43 7.81
CA HIS A 59 -7.71 6.17 8.25
C HIS A 59 -6.22 6.35 8.62
N PRO A 60 -5.74 5.83 9.77
CA PRO A 60 -4.39 6.11 10.27
C PRO A 60 -3.26 5.80 9.30
N SER A 61 -3.40 4.77 8.47
CA SER A 61 -2.38 4.42 7.47
C SER A 61 -2.18 5.51 6.40
N PHE A 62 -3.10 6.45 6.22
CA PHE A 62 -3.03 7.50 5.21
C PHE A 62 -2.65 8.88 5.75
N HIS A 63 -2.55 9.05 7.08
CA HIS A 63 -2.15 10.32 7.69
C HIS A 63 -0.80 10.80 7.15
N GLY A 64 -0.75 12.08 6.75
CA GLY A 64 0.46 12.70 6.18
C GLY A 64 0.88 12.18 4.81
N ARG A 65 0.21 11.17 4.24
CA ARG A 65 0.59 10.56 2.95
C ARG A 65 -0.26 10.99 1.78
N VAL A 66 -1.45 11.58 2.00
CA VAL A 66 -2.37 11.94 0.93
C VAL A 66 -2.62 13.44 0.81
N LYS A 67 -2.87 13.90 -0.41
CA LYS A 67 -3.38 15.24 -0.73
C LYS A 67 -4.08 15.24 -2.08
N LEU A 68 -4.89 16.24 -2.37
CA LEU A 68 -5.39 16.43 -3.74
C LEU A 68 -4.28 16.93 -4.65
N ARG A 69 -4.38 16.57 -5.94
CA ARG A 69 -3.54 17.12 -7.01
C ARG A 69 -3.76 18.62 -7.14
N ASP A 70 -5.02 19.02 -7.20
CA ASP A 70 -5.45 20.42 -7.08
C ASP A 70 -6.30 20.63 -5.82
N PRO A 71 -5.79 21.35 -4.80
CA PRO A 71 -6.55 21.69 -3.60
C PRO A 71 -7.81 22.55 -3.88
N GLU A 72 -7.83 23.29 -4.99
CA GLU A 72 -8.97 24.12 -5.38
C GLU A 72 -10.04 23.33 -6.15
N MET A 73 -9.72 22.11 -6.59
CA MET A 73 -10.58 21.24 -7.39
C MET A 73 -11.09 21.93 -8.68
N LYS A 74 -10.23 22.74 -9.31
CA LYS A 74 -10.57 23.42 -10.56
C LYS A 74 -10.91 22.41 -11.65
N ASP A 75 -11.85 22.79 -12.50
CA ASP A 75 -12.30 21.99 -13.63
C ASP A 75 -12.80 20.58 -13.23
N GLY A 76 -13.16 20.39 -11.96
CA GLY A 76 -13.63 19.12 -11.41
C GLY A 76 -12.53 18.09 -11.14
N ASP A 77 -11.26 18.49 -11.10
CA ASP A 77 -10.14 17.61 -10.75
C ASP A 77 -10.08 17.34 -9.25
N VAL A 78 -10.43 16.11 -8.85
CA VAL A 78 -10.37 15.62 -7.48
C VAL A 78 -9.38 14.47 -7.32
N SER A 79 -8.40 14.39 -8.23
CA SER A 79 -7.37 13.36 -8.23
C SER A 79 -6.57 13.38 -6.93
N LEU A 80 -6.32 12.20 -6.36
CA LEU A 80 -5.61 12.04 -5.09
C LEU A 80 -4.15 11.64 -5.33
N ILE A 81 -3.22 12.38 -4.74
CA ILE A 81 -1.81 11.99 -4.66
C ILE A 81 -1.60 11.18 -3.37
N LEU A 82 -1.14 9.94 -3.50
CA LEU A 82 -0.70 9.08 -2.41
C LEU A 82 0.82 8.93 -2.45
N LYS A 83 1.49 9.32 -1.36
CA LYS A 83 2.95 9.27 -1.21
C LYS A 83 3.40 8.04 -0.44
N ASN A 84 4.65 7.64 -0.68
CA ASN A 84 5.30 6.53 0.02
C ASN A 84 4.41 5.28 0.01
N VAL A 85 4.04 4.87 -1.20
CA VAL A 85 3.15 3.72 -1.42
C VAL A 85 3.80 2.45 -0.88
N ALA A 86 3.03 1.63 -0.16
CA ALA A 86 3.45 0.34 0.35
C ALA A 86 2.52 -0.77 -0.15
N PHE A 87 2.91 -2.03 -0.01
CA PHE A 87 2.12 -3.16 -0.53
C PHE A 87 0.68 -3.21 0.03
N ASN A 88 0.49 -2.78 1.28
CA ASN A 88 -0.81 -2.67 1.93
C ASN A 88 -1.72 -1.58 1.30
N ASP A 89 -1.16 -0.68 0.50
CA ASP A 89 -1.94 0.30 -0.26
C ASP A 89 -2.59 -0.31 -1.50
N THR A 90 -2.23 -1.54 -1.89
CA THR A 90 -2.93 -2.30 -2.94
C THR A 90 -4.40 -2.46 -2.58
N GLY A 91 -5.28 -2.17 -3.54
CA GLY A 91 -6.72 -2.32 -3.35
C GLY A 91 -7.55 -1.47 -4.29
N MET A 92 -8.88 -1.61 -4.15
CA MET A 92 -9.87 -0.84 -4.89
C MET A 92 -10.20 0.44 -4.13
N TYR A 93 -9.87 1.57 -4.73
CA TYR A 93 -10.20 2.90 -4.25
C TYR A 93 -11.48 3.38 -4.93
N GLU A 94 -12.37 3.98 -4.15
CA GLU A 94 -13.55 4.67 -4.63
C GLU A 94 -13.37 6.18 -4.44
N CYS A 95 -13.53 6.92 -5.52
CA CYS A 95 -13.70 8.37 -5.51
C CYS A 95 -15.20 8.67 -5.58
N HIS A 96 -15.84 8.97 -4.45
CA HIS A 96 -17.25 9.34 -4.35
C HIS A 96 -17.40 10.85 -4.21
N ILE A 97 -18.20 11.44 -5.09
CA ILE A 97 -18.38 12.89 -5.19
C ILE A 97 -19.87 13.19 -5.14
N ALA A 98 -20.27 14.12 -4.27
CA ALA A 98 -21.61 14.69 -4.29
C ALA A 98 -21.54 16.15 -4.71
N VAL A 99 -22.15 16.47 -5.84
CA VAL A 99 -22.26 17.83 -6.36
C VAL A 99 -23.61 18.43 -6.04
N ARG A 100 -23.63 19.74 -5.89
CA ARG A 100 -24.85 20.50 -5.59
C ARG A 100 -24.97 21.68 -6.53
N ASN A 101 -26.14 21.75 -7.16
CA ASN A 101 -26.56 22.91 -7.90
C ASN A 101 -27.05 24.02 -6.93
N PRO A 102 -26.48 25.24 -6.95
CA PRO A 102 -26.91 26.32 -6.07
C PRO A 102 -28.30 26.89 -6.44
N VAL A 103 -28.76 26.70 -7.68
CA VAL A 103 -30.04 27.23 -8.20
C VAL A 103 -31.20 26.26 -7.96
N ARG A 104 -30.96 24.95 -8.03
CA ARG A 104 -31.97 23.93 -7.73
C ARG A 104 -32.11 23.76 -6.20
N SER A 105 -33.27 23.26 -5.76
CA SER A 105 -33.59 22.95 -4.35
C SER A 105 -32.39 22.37 -3.59
N LYS A 106 -32.13 22.85 -2.36
CA LYS A 106 -31.02 22.41 -1.48
C LYS A 106 -30.95 20.90 -1.22
N ARG A 107 -31.95 20.12 -1.64
CA ARG A 107 -32.12 18.70 -1.35
C ARG A 107 -31.70 17.75 -2.50
N ALA A 108 -31.44 18.26 -3.71
CA ALA A 108 -30.99 17.42 -4.81
C ALA A 108 -29.45 17.42 -4.87
N HIS A 109 -28.83 16.29 -4.53
CA HIS A 109 -27.41 16.04 -4.72
C HIS A 109 -27.27 15.02 -5.84
N THR A 110 -26.40 15.30 -6.81
CA THR A 110 -25.99 14.29 -7.79
C THR A 110 -24.77 13.58 -7.21
N GLU A 111 -24.80 12.25 -7.17
CA GLU A 111 -23.69 11.43 -6.67
C GLU A 111 -22.98 10.75 -7.84
N ILE A 112 -21.65 10.76 -7.81
CA ILE A 112 -20.78 10.21 -8.85
C ILE A 112 -19.72 9.36 -8.14
N SER A 113 -19.48 8.13 -8.61
CA SER A 113 -18.41 7.26 -8.12
C SER A 113 -17.50 6.81 -9.25
N HIS A 114 -16.19 6.95 -9.07
CA HIS A 114 -15.16 6.31 -9.90
C HIS A 114 -14.39 5.28 -9.09
N PHE A 115 -14.05 4.15 -9.72
CA PHE A 115 -13.31 3.06 -9.08
C PHE A 115 -11.94 2.91 -9.71
N ILE A 116 -10.90 2.97 -8.87
CA ILE A 116 -9.50 2.90 -9.26
C ILE A 116 -8.86 1.73 -8.53
N ASN A 117 -8.28 0.79 -9.25
CA ASN A 117 -7.56 -0.34 -8.70
C ASN A 117 -6.06 -0.04 -8.68
N LEU A 118 -5.48 0.09 -7.48
CA LEU A 118 -4.04 0.27 -7.31
C LEU A 118 -3.39 -1.10 -7.04
N THR A 119 -2.40 -1.46 -7.85
CA THR A 119 -1.58 -2.65 -7.64
C THR A 119 -0.13 -2.24 -7.38
N VAL A 120 0.39 -2.61 -6.20
CA VAL A 120 1.77 -2.34 -5.82
C VAL A 120 2.58 -3.61 -6.03
N THR A 121 3.52 -3.57 -6.98
CA THR A 121 4.42 -4.69 -7.30
C THR A 121 5.88 -4.30 -7.05
N GLY A 122 6.67 -5.25 -6.59
CA GLY A 122 8.09 -5.03 -6.31
C GLY A 122 8.75 -6.31 -5.83
N GLU A 123 10.08 -6.36 -5.97
CA GLU A 123 10.89 -7.46 -5.46
C GLU A 123 11.09 -7.30 -3.96
N PHE A 124 10.83 -8.37 -3.21
CA PHE A 124 11.21 -8.46 -1.80
C PHE A 124 12.62 -9.02 -1.69
N VAL A 125 13.41 -8.42 -0.81
CA VAL A 125 14.64 -9.03 -0.30
C VAL A 125 14.34 -9.58 1.08
N GLU A 126 14.17 -10.89 1.17
CA GLU A 126 14.09 -11.56 2.47
C GLU A 126 15.50 -11.77 3.02
N LEU A 127 15.71 -11.30 4.24
CA LEU A 127 16.94 -11.49 5.01
C LEU A 127 16.67 -12.57 6.06
N ILE A 128 17.10 -13.79 5.75
CA ILE A 128 16.95 -14.94 6.63
C ILE A 128 18.26 -15.16 7.38
N LYS A 129 18.22 -15.13 8.72
CA LYS A 129 19.33 -15.60 9.56
C LYS A 129 19.16 -17.10 9.67
N CYS A 130 20.19 -17.84 9.32
CA CYS A 130 20.26 -19.21 9.81
C CYS A 130 21.39 -19.35 10.82
N LYS A 131 21.06 -19.98 11.94
CA LYS A 131 22.04 -20.37 12.95
C LYS A 131 22.58 -21.76 12.56
N LEU A 132 23.90 -21.82 12.34
CA LEU A 132 24.57 -23.10 12.26
C LEU A 132 24.77 -23.66 13.67
N THR A 133 24.42 -24.92 13.85
CA THR A 133 24.82 -25.70 15.03
C THR A 133 25.76 -26.79 14.59
N THR A 134 26.91 -26.88 15.24
CA THR A 134 27.78 -28.05 15.15
C THR A 134 27.16 -29.17 15.97
N SER A 135 26.83 -30.29 15.33
CA SER A 135 26.52 -31.53 16.04
C SER A 135 27.74 -31.89 16.90
N SER A 136 27.54 -32.10 18.20
CA SER A 136 28.58 -32.57 19.11
C SER A 136 28.71 -34.10 19.09
N ALA A 137 28.09 -34.78 18.12
CA ALA A 137 28.27 -36.21 17.93
C ALA A 137 29.74 -36.47 17.55
N LEU A 138 30.48 -37.08 18.47
CA LEU A 138 31.79 -37.65 18.19
C LEU A 138 31.67 -38.52 16.94
N TYR A 139 32.33 -38.13 15.84
CA TYR A 139 32.40 -38.80 14.52
C TYR A 139 31.47 -38.37 13.37
N ASP A 140 30.75 -37.23 13.42
CA ASP A 140 30.08 -36.73 12.19
C ASP A 140 30.19 -35.19 12.03
N PRO A 141 31.06 -34.66 11.15
CA PRO A 141 31.26 -33.23 10.97
C PRO A 141 30.30 -32.64 9.94
N VAL A 142 29.03 -33.08 9.91
CA VAL A 142 28.03 -32.44 9.06
C VAL A 142 27.51 -31.18 9.76
N ARG A 143 27.78 -30.02 9.16
CA ARG A 143 27.19 -28.74 9.59
C ARG A 143 25.72 -28.72 9.20
N THR A 144 24.83 -28.88 10.17
CA THR A 144 23.39 -28.77 9.95
C THR A 144 22.88 -27.37 10.26
N LEU A 145 21.98 -26.87 9.43
CA LEU A 145 21.20 -25.65 9.70
C LEU A 145 20.11 -26.05 10.70
N SER A 146 20.17 -25.53 11.93
CA SER A 146 19.24 -25.95 12.99
C SER A 146 18.00 -25.06 13.07
N THR A 147 18.15 -23.75 12.86
CA THR A 147 17.03 -22.80 12.85
C THR A 147 17.32 -21.69 11.85
N CYS A 148 16.32 -21.37 11.04
CA CYS A 148 16.31 -20.19 10.19
C CYS A 148 15.20 -19.27 10.67
N ASP A 149 15.57 -18.07 11.13
CA ASP A 149 14.64 -17.04 11.55
C ASP A 149 14.59 -15.97 10.45
N LEU A 150 13.39 -15.58 10.04
CA LEU A 150 13.20 -14.39 9.21
C LEU A 150 13.61 -13.17 10.04
N ILE A 151 14.70 -12.51 9.67
CA ILE A 151 15.17 -11.30 10.37
C ILE A 151 14.35 -10.11 9.93
N SER A 152 14.17 -10.00 8.62
CA SER A 152 13.59 -8.83 7.99
C SER A 152 13.24 -9.09 6.54
N VAL A 153 12.19 -8.42 6.08
CA VAL A 153 11.80 -8.33 4.67
C VAL A 153 11.96 -6.87 4.28
N TYR A 154 12.71 -6.59 3.21
CA TYR A 154 12.89 -5.23 2.69
C TYR A 154 12.34 -5.14 1.28
N SER A 155 11.78 -3.99 0.91
CA SER A 155 11.59 -3.68 -0.52
C SER A 155 12.98 -3.41 -1.13
N ALA A 156 13.23 -3.91 -2.34
CA ALA A 156 14.43 -3.57 -3.08
C ALA A 156 14.46 -2.07 -3.39
N GLY A 157 15.14 -1.27 -2.56
CA GLY A 157 15.33 0.18 -2.77
C GLY A 157 15.06 1.10 -1.57
N GLU A 158 14.60 0.60 -0.41
CA GLU A 158 14.36 1.43 0.78
C GLU A 158 15.59 1.53 1.71
N THR A 159 15.87 2.76 2.20
CA THR A 159 16.86 3.02 3.24
C THR A 159 16.31 2.65 4.62
N HIS A 160 16.70 1.47 5.11
CA HIS A 160 16.91 1.03 6.50
C HIS A 160 15.99 1.40 7.69
N GLU A 161 14.89 2.15 7.57
CA GLU A 161 14.20 2.70 8.75
C GLU A 161 12.68 2.43 8.89
N SER A 162 12.09 1.56 8.08
CA SER A 162 10.69 1.14 8.25
C SER A 162 10.54 -0.38 8.14
N VAL A 163 10.59 -1.10 9.26
CA VAL A 163 10.32 -2.54 9.29
C VAL A 163 9.17 -2.83 10.24
N ALA A 164 8.03 -3.23 9.67
CA ALA A 164 6.97 -3.90 10.41
C ALA A 164 7.38 -5.37 10.62
N SER A 165 7.49 -5.77 11.89
CA SER A 165 7.74 -7.17 12.29
C SER A 165 6.48 -8.01 12.06
N HIS A 166 6.39 -8.70 10.92
CA HIS A 166 5.37 -9.74 10.74
C HIS A 166 5.90 -11.10 11.24
N ARG A 167 5.23 -11.65 12.27
CA ARG A 167 5.42 -13.05 12.71
C ARG A 167 4.73 -13.98 11.70
N LEU A 168 5.50 -14.77 10.97
CA LEU A 168 4.97 -15.95 10.28
C LEU A 168 5.08 -17.17 11.19
N SER A 169 4.00 -17.97 11.20
CA SER A 169 3.85 -19.23 11.94
C SER A 169 4.87 -20.30 11.48
N PRO A 170 5.39 -21.17 12.36
CA PRO A 170 6.62 -21.96 12.09
C PRO A 170 6.44 -23.22 11.22
N THR A 171 5.51 -23.24 10.26
CA THR A 171 5.20 -24.47 9.48
C THR A 171 5.17 -24.27 7.97
N CYS A 172 6.13 -23.53 7.40
CA CYS A 172 6.31 -23.51 5.94
C CYS A 172 7.73 -23.97 5.54
N VAL A 173 7.81 -25.14 4.94
CA VAL A 173 8.99 -25.56 4.16
C VAL A 173 9.02 -24.67 2.93
N MET A 174 9.85 -23.63 2.95
CA MET A 174 10.01 -22.75 1.79
C MET A 174 10.74 -23.51 0.68
N LYS A 175 10.03 -23.79 -0.41
CA LYS A 175 10.60 -24.31 -1.65
C LYS A 175 11.36 -23.17 -2.31
N VAL A 176 12.69 -23.19 -2.20
CA VAL A 176 13.57 -22.13 -2.70
C VAL A 176 13.68 -22.23 -4.23
N SER A 177 13.21 -21.22 -4.95
CA SER A 177 13.51 -21.01 -6.37
C SER A 177 14.01 -19.59 -6.59
N GLY A 178 15.33 -19.40 -6.55
CA GLY A 178 15.97 -18.09 -6.72
C GLY A 178 17.50 -18.15 -6.62
N LYS A 179 18.20 -17.08 -7.05
CA LYS A 179 19.67 -16.97 -7.04
C LYS A 179 20.14 -16.61 -5.63
N LEU A 180 20.92 -17.50 -5.00
CA LEU A 180 21.34 -17.38 -3.60
C LEU A 180 22.59 -16.49 -3.47
N HIS A 181 22.48 -15.38 -2.73
CA HIS A 181 23.65 -14.62 -2.28
C HIS A 181 23.87 -14.85 -0.79
N THR A 182 25.06 -15.33 -0.43
CA THR A 182 25.45 -15.68 0.95
C THR A 182 26.44 -14.69 1.53
N VAL A 183 26.13 -14.15 2.72
CA VAL A 183 27.04 -13.27 3.48
C VAL A 183 27.31 -13.90 4.85
N ARG A 184 28.58 -13.95 5.28
CA ARG A 184 29.00 -14.50 6.57
C ARG A 184 29.43 -13.40 7.53
N ARG A 185 28.85 -13.35 8.74
CA ARG A 185 29.38 -12.53 9.86
C ARG A 185 29.37 -13.31 11.18
N ARG A 186 30.51 -13.33 11.89
CA ARG A 186 30.69 -13.78 13.29
C ARG A 186 29.97 -15.11 13.69
N ASN A 187 29.86 -16.08 12.78
CA ASN A 187 29.18 -17.40 12.89
C ASN A 187 27.69 -17.47 12.51
N SER A 188 27.12 -16.41 11.94
CA SER A 188 25.79 -16.43 11.32
C SER A 188 25.90 -16.37 9.79
N TRP A 189 25.03 -17.13 9.12
CA TRP A 189 24.83 -17.04 7.67
C TRP A 189 23.59 -16.21 7.41
N TYR A 190 23.75 -15.26 6.51
CA TYR A 190 22.68 -14.43 6.00
C TYR A 190 22.44 -14.85 4.56
N PHE A 191 21.21 -15.23 4.27
CA PHE A 191 20.76 -15.54 2.93
C PHE A 191 19.89 -14.40 2.45
N LEU A 192 20.23 -13.87 1.29
CA LEU A 192 19.43 -12.89 0.56
C LEU A 192 18.67 -13.65 -0.51
N PHE A 193 17.35 -13.62 -0.44
CA PHE A 193 16.47 -14.15 -1.47
C PHE A 193 15.83 -13.00 -2.24
N LEU A 194 15.95 -13.03 -3.56
CA LEU A 194 15.16 -12.21 -4.47
C LEU A 194 13.94 -13.03 -4.84
N THR A 195 12.77 -12.67 -4.30
CA THR A 195 11.51 -13.24 -4.75
C THR A 195 10.90 -12.32 -5.82
N PRO A 196 10.43 -12.88 -6.96
CA PRO A 196 9.76 -12.11 -8.00
C PRO A 196 8.40 -11.57 -7.54
#